data_AF-A0A5B7C027-F1
#
_entry.id   AF-A0A5B7C027-F1
#
_cell.length_a   1.000
_cell.length_b   1.000
_cell.length_c   1.000
_cell.angle_alpha   90.00
_cell.angle_beta   90.00
_cell.angle_gamma   90.00
#
_symmetry.space_group_name_H-M   'P 1'
#
loop_
_entity.id
_entity.type
_entity.pdbx_description
1 polymer ?
#
loop_
_entity_poly.entity_id
_entity_poly.type
_entity_poly.pdbx_seq_one_letter_code
_entity_poly.pdbx_strand_id
1 'polypeptide(L)'
;FSPSSTAFALMHTKDDNCLRYLNKAVERFNGGVPNVYPVDLFERIWAVDRLERLGISRYFQSEIKECIDYVYSYWSEEGICWARNSLVHDIDDTAMGFRLLRLHGYQVSA
;
A
#
# COMPACT_ATOMS: atom_id res chain seq x y z
N PHE A 1 6.55 6.35 -6.22
CA PHE A 1 5.20 6.03 -6.73
C PHE A 1 4.43 7.27 -7.21
N SER A 2 5.09 8.22 -7.87
CA SER A 2 4.44 9.45 -8.37
C SER A 2 4.37 9.40 -9.89
N PRO A 3 3.17 9.34 -10.50
CA PRO A 3 3.03 9.30 -11.95
C PRO A 3 3.63 10.51 -12.68
N SER A 4 3.49 11.73 -12.15
CA SER A 4 4.07 12.92 -12.79
C SER A 4 5.61 12.90 -12.78
N SER A 5 6.21 12.52 -11.66
CA SER A 5 7.68 12.36 -11.57
C SER A 5 8.19 11.25 -12.49
N THR A 6 7.47 10.12 -12.58
CA THR A 6 7.83 9.03 -13.51
C THR A 6 7.63 9.42 -14.97
N ALA A 7 6.62 10.23 -15.31
CA ALA A 7 6.43 10.76 -16.66
C ALA A 7 7.56 11.70 -17.06
N PHE A 8 7.99 12.59 -16.16
CA PHE A 8 9.16 13.42 -16.36
C PHE A 8 10.42 12.57 -16.60
N ALA A 9 10.65 11.55 -15.76
CA ALA A 9 11.76 10.63 -15.96
C ALA A 9 11.71 9.96 -17.34
N LEU A 10 10.56 9.41 -17.75
CA LEU A 10 10.37 8.79 -19.07
C LEU A 10 10.70 9.74 -20.23
N MET A 11 10.27 11.00 -20.14
CA MET A 11 10.51 12.00 -21.18
C MET A 11 12.01 12.18 -21.46
N HIS A 12 12.84 12.11 -20.42
CA HIS A 12 14.28 12.32 -20.47
C HIS A 12 15.11 11.05 -20.67
N THR A 13 14.65 9.89 -20.18
CA THR A 13 15.44 8.65 -20.20
C THR A 13 14.98 7.63 -21.23
N LYS A 14 13.71 7.71 -21.68
CA LYS A 14 13.04 6.68 -22.49
C LYS A 14 13.06 5.29 -21.83
N ASP A 15 13.13 5.23 -20.50
CA ASP A 15 13.17 3.98 -19.75
C ASP A 15 11.84 3.19 -19.88
N ASP A 16 11.94 1.93 -20.30
CA ASP A 16 10.78 1.06 -20.53
C ASP A 16 10.02 0.71 -19.25
N ASN A 17 10.70 0.70 -18.09
CA ASN A 17 10.04 0.42 -16.81
C ASN A 17 9.14 1.60 -16.40
N CYS A 18 9.58 2.84 -16.64
CA CYS A 18 8.79 4.04 -16.46
C CYS A 18 7.55 4.02 -17.35
N LEU A 19 7.71 3.70 -18.65
CA LEU A 19 6.59 3.58 -19.59
C LEU A 19 5.61 2.49 -19.14
N ARG A 20 6.11 1.31 -18.75
CA ARG A 20 5.28 0.20 -18.27
C ARG A 20 4.51 0.55 -17.00
N TYR A 21 5.11 1.28 -16.07
CA TYR A 21 4.42 1.77 -14.87
C TYR A 21 3.28 2.73 -15.22
N LEU A 22 3.55 3.72 -16.09
CA LEU A 22 2.54 4.71 -16.51
C LEU A 22 1.39 4.08 -17.28
N ASN A 23 1.69 3.19 -18.23
CA ASN A 23 0.64 2.50 -19.02
C ASN A 23 -0.31 1.71 -18.12
N LYS A 24 0.21 1.00 -17.11
CA LYS A 24 -0.64 0.30 -16.13
C LYS A 24 -1.54 1.24 -15.35
N ALA A 25 -1.05 2.42 -14.96
CA ALA A 25 -1.85 3.41 -14.25
C ALA A 25 -2.94 3.99 -15.17
N VAL A 26 -2.58 4.42 -16.38
CA VAL A 26 -3.52 4.96 -17.37
C VAL A 26 -4.61 3.96 -17.74
N GLU A 27 -4.25 2.70 -17.96
CA GLU A 27 -5.20 1.61 -18.24
C GLU A 27 -6.15 1.40 -17.05
N ARG A 28 -5.63 1.37 -15.82
CA ARG A 28 -6.43 1.17 -14.61
C ARG A 28 -7.47 2.28 -14.39
N PHE A 29 -7.14 3.51 -14.76
CA PHE A 29 -7.91 4.72 -14.50
C PHE A 29 -8.50 5.36 -15.78
N ASN A 30 -8.60 4.60 -16.87
CA ASN A 30 -9.27 4.99 -18.12
C ASN A 30 -8.81 6.36 -18.67
N GLY A 31 -7.50 6.56 -18.74
CA GLY A 31 -6.89 7.79 -19.27
C GLY A 31 -6.27 8.67 -18.19
N GLY A 32 -6.96 8.83 -17.05
CA GLY A 32 -6.44 9.60 -15.91
C GLY A 32 -5.34 8.87 -15.14
N VAL A 33 -4.69 9.57 -14.21
CA VAL A 33 -3.82 8.97 -13.18
C VAL A 33 -3.97 9.72 -11.85
N PRO A 34 -3.87 9.06 -10.69
CA PRO A 34 -3.80 9.72 -9.39
C PRO A 34 -2.43 10.38 -9.19
N ASN A 35 -2.28 11.17 -8.12
CA ASN A 35 -0.99 11.77 -7.75
C ASN A 35 0.01 10.75 -7.16
N VAL A 36 -0.49 9.63 -6.64
CA VAL A 36 0.30 8.50 -6.10
C VAL A 36 -0.38 7.17 -6.46
N TYR A 37 0.40 6.17 -6.90
CA TYR A 37 -0.10 4.81 -7.19
C TYR A 37 1.02 3.76 -7.19
N PRO A 38 0.82 2.54 -6.65
CA PRO A 38 -0.36 2.09 -5.91
C PRO A 38 -0.45 2.70 -4.51
N VAL A 39 -1.52 2.39 -3.77
CA VAL A 39 -1.75 2.74 -2.35
C VAL A 39 -2.32 1.53 -1.59
N ASP A 40 -1.90 0.33 -1.98
CA ASP A 40 -2.52 -0.94 -1.63
C ASP A 40 -2.34 -1.36 -0.16
N LEU A 41 -1.21 -1.00 0.45
CA LEU A 41 -0.97 -1.24 1.88
C LEU A 41 -1.71 -0.20 2.73
N PHE A 42 -1.55 1.08 2.38
CA PHE A 42 -2.26 2.20 3.03
C PHE A 42 -3.77 1.95 3.08
N GLU A 43 -4.39 1.60 1.94
CA GLU A 43 -5.84 1.40 1.84
C GLU A 43 -6.32 0.28 2.77
N ARG A 44 -5.62 -0.86 2.80
CA ARG A 44 -5.99 -2.02 3.63
C ARG A 44 -5.83 -1.75 5.12
N ILE A 45 -4.68 -1.22 5.51
CA ILE A 45 -4.36 -0.87 6.90
C ILE A 45 -5.42 0.09 7.44
N TRP A 46 -5.74 1.12 6.67
CA TRP A 46 -6.70 2.12 7.11
C TRP A 46 -8.15 1.66 7.06
N ALA A 47 -8.54 0.83 6.09
CA ALA A 47 -9.88 0.25 6.08
C ALA A 47 -10.12 -0.59 7.34
N VAL A 48 -9.16 -1.46 7.70
CA VAL A 48 -9.25 -2.27 8.93
C VAL A 48 -9.32 -1.39 10.17
N ASP A 49 -8.41 -0.41 10.32
CA ASP A 49 -8.41 0.50 11.46
C ASP A 49 -9.76 1.21 11.66
N ARG A 50 -10.36 1.71 10.56
CA ARG A 50 -11.65 2.42 10.63
C ARG A 50 -12.77 1.47 11.05
N LEU A 51 -12.83 0.25 10.52
CA LEU A 51 -13.84 -0.74 10.90
C LEU A 51 -13.72 -1.14 12.39
N GLU A 52 -12.51 -1.31 12.89
CA GLU A 52 -12.27 -1.65 14.30
C GLU A 52 -12.65 -0.51 15.23
N ARG A 53 -12.19 0.72 14.96
CA ARG A 53 -12.48 1.89 15.81
C ARG A 53 -13.94 2.29 15.80
N LEU A 54 -14.66 2.03 14.71
CA LEU A 54 -16.10 2.24 14.63
C LEU A 54 -16.92 1.12 15.32
N GLY A 55 -16.28 0.07 15.84
CA GLY A 55 -16.95 -0.99 16.60
C GLY A 55 -17.80 -1.93 15.74
N ILE A 56 -17.53 -2.01 14.43
CA ILE A 56 -18.29 -2.82 13.47
C ILE A 56 -17.46 -3.93 12.79
N SER A 57 -16.18 -4.07 13.14
CA SER A 57 -15.27 -5.07 12.55
C SER A 57 -15.76 -6.52 12.66
N ARG A 58 -16.58 -6.86 13.67
CA ARG A 58 -17.15 -8.21 13.86
C ARG A 58 -17.97 -8.72 12.67
N TYR A 59 -18.47 -7.83 11.82
CA TYR A 59 -19.24 -8.20 10.62
C TYR A 59 -18.36 -8.53 9.41
N PHE A 60 -17.05 -8.29 9.50
CA PHE A 60 -16.11 -8.36 8.38
C PHE A 60 -14.86 -9.18 8.72
N GLN A 61 -14.99 -10.18 9.61
CA GLN A 61 -13.81 -10.90 10.15
C GLN A 61 -13.00 -11.60 9.05
N SER A 62 -13.68 -12.21 8.07
CA SER A 62 -13.05 -12.86 6.91
C SER A 62 -12.27 -11.87 6.05
N GLU A 63 -12.88 -10.73 5.72
CA GLU A 63 -12.35 -9.69 4.85
C GLU A 63 -11.20 -8.95 5.53
N ILE A 64 -11.31 -8.69 6.83
CA ILE A 64 -10.23 -8.13 7.64
C ILE A 64 -9.05 -9.09 7.65
N LYS A 65 -9.27 -10.39 7.87
CA LYS A 65 -8.19 -11.37 7.84
C LYS A 65 -7.48 -11.37 6.49
N GLU A 66 -8.21 -11.35 5.38
CA GLU A 66 -7.62 -11.27 4.03
C GLU A 66 -6.76 -10.00 3.86
N CYS A 67 -7.26 -8.85 4.34
CA CYS A 67 -6.51 -7.59 4.30
C CYS A 67 -5.21 -7.68 5.12
N ILE A 68 -5.27 -8.23 6.33
CA ILE A 68 -4.11 -8.35 7.21
C ILE A 68 -3.11 -9.40 6.69
N ASP A 69 -3.59 -10.53 6.16
CA ASP A 69 -2.74 -11.52 5.46
C ASP A 69 -1.97 -10.85 4.31
N TYR A 70 -2.65 -10.02 3.52
CA TYR A 70 -2.03 -9.29 2.42
C TYR A 70 -0.94 -8.32 2.93
N VAL A 71 -1.26 -7.52 3.96
CA VAL A 71 -0.28 -6.60 4.56
C VAL A 71 0.93 -7.36 5.09
N TYR A 72 0.72 -8.49 5.78
CA TYR A 72 1.81 -9.31 6.30
C TYR A 72 2.71 -9.88 5.19
N SER A 73 2.15 -10.25 4.04
CA SER A 73 2.93 -10.78 2.92
C SER A 73 3.92 -9.78 2.30
N TYR A 74 3.76 -8.49 2.59
CA TYR A 74 4.65 -7.41 2.16
C TYR A 74 5.33 -6.68 3.32
N TRP A 75 5.18 -7.18 4.56
CA TRP A 75 5.87 -6.63 5.72
C TRP A 75 7.37 -6.94 5.65
N SER A 76 8.22 -5.98 6.03
CA SER A 76 9.67 -6.19 6.17
C SER A 76 10.19 -5.60 7.49
N GLU A 77 11.39 -6.00 7.90
CA GLU A 77 12.03 -5.52 9.14
C GLU A 77 12.41 -4.03 9.06
N GLU A 78 12.61 -3.50 7.86
CA GLU A 78 12.89 -2.09 7.59
C GLU A 78 11.63 -1.21 7.60
N GLY A 79 10.44 -1.83 7.69
CA GLY A 79 9.15 -1.17 7.65
C GLY A 79 8.45 -1.24 6.30
N ILE A 80 7.39 -0.45 6.13
CA ILE A 80 6.61 -0.37 4.90
C ILE A 80 6.31 1.08 4.55
N CYS A 81 5.73 1.31 3.39
CA CYS A 81 5.03 2.56 3.08
C CYS A 81 3.64 2.24 2.51
N TRP A 82 2.96 3.25 1.98
CA TRP A 82 1.63 3.13 1.38
C TRP A 82 1.51 2.09 0.25
N ALA A 83 2.63 1.70 -0.38
CA ALA A 83 2.68 0.83 -1.54
C ALA A 83 3.62 -0.37 -1.33
N ARG A 84 3.21 -1.53 -1.83
CA ARG A 84 4.08 -2.73 -1.82
C ARG A 84 5.36 -2.54 -2.65
N ASN A 85 6.40 -3.30 -2.30
CA ASN A 85 7.70 -3.32 -2.99
C ASN A 85 8.34 -1.93 -3.12
N SER A 86 8.14 -1.08 -2.12
CA SER A 86 8.86 0.18 -2.00
C SER A 86 10.28 -0.05 -1.51
N LEU A 87 11.20 0.78 -1.96
CA LEU A 87 12.54 0.90 -1.38
C LEU A 87 12.61 1.99 -0.30
N VAL A 88 11.52 2.72 -0.10
CA VAL A 88 11.39 3.82 0.86
C VAL A 88 10.23 3.52 1.78
N HIS A 89 10.47 3.60 3.09
CA HIS A 89 9.50 3.35 4.14
C HIS A 89 9.09 4.65 4.82
N ASP A 90 7.88 4.69 5.37
CA ASP A 90 7.41 5.81 6.18
C ASP A 90 6.84 5.32 7.52
N ILE A 91 6.90 6.21 8.51
CA ILE A 91 6.58 5.83 9.89
C ILE A 91 5.07 5.67 10.13
N ASP A 92 4.20 6.32 9.35
CA ASP A 92 2.76 6.24 9.55
C ASP A 92 2.25 4.85 9.15
N ASP A 93 2.55 4.44 7.91
CA ASP A 93 2.17 3.11 7.42
C ASP A 93 2.89 2.00 8.20
N THR A 94 4.17 2.18 8.57
CA THR A 94 4.90 1.21 9.39
C THR A 94 4.28 1.05 10.78
N ALA A 95 4.02 2.14 11.50
CA ALA A 95 3.46 2.07 12.85
C ALA A 95 2.05 1.48 12.85
N MET A 96 1.25 1.82 11.85
CA MET A 96 -0.10 1.29 11.70
C MET A 96 -0.11 -0.19 11.30
N GLY A 97 0.74 -0.58 10.35
CA GLY A 97 0.95 -1.97 9.98
C GLY A 97 1.39 -2.80 11.17
N PHE A 98 2.42 -2.36 11.91
CA PHE A 98 2.90 -3.02 13.11
C PHE A 98 1.78 -3.26 14.14
N ARG A 99 1.02 -2.21 14.48
CA ARG A 99 -0.05 -2.31 15.47
C ARG A 99 -1.11 -3.32 15.06
N LEU A 100 -1.59 -3.24 13.82
CA LEU A 100 -2.64 -4.14 13.32
C LEU A 100 -2.14 -5.58 13.21
N LEU A 101 -0.95 -5.80 12.64
CA LEU A 101 -0.35 -7.13 12.56
C LEU A 101 -0.23 -7.78 13.94
N ARG A 102 0.28 -7.03 14.93
CA ARG A 102 0.41 -7.53 16.31
C ARG A 102 -0.94 -7.80 16.96
N LEU A 103 -1.94 -6.93 16.77
CA LEU A 103 -3.30 -7.13 17.30
C LEU A 103 -3.98 -8.38 16.74
N HIS A 104 -3.69 -8.72 15.47
CA HIS A 104 -4.23 -9.89 14.78
C HIS A 104 -3.36 -11.16 14.93
N GLY A 105 -2.34 -11.12 15.80
CA GLY A 105 -1.57 -12.31 16.17
C GLY A 105 -0.38 -12.66 15.27
N TYR A 106 0.03 -11.76 14.38
CA TYR A 106 1.20 -11.95 13.51
C TYR A 106 2.50 -11.62 14.27
N GLN A 107 3.57 -12.32 13.91
CA GLN A 107 4.89 -12.10 14.48
C GLN A 107 5.58 -10.94 13.78
N VAL A 108 5.68 -9.80 14.47
CA VAL A 108 6.37 -8.60 13.99
C VAL A 108 7.31 -8.06 15.07
N SER A 109 8.53 -7.67 14.70
CA SER A 109 9.47 -7.00 15.61
C SER A 109 9.12 -5.53 15.75
N ALA A 110 9.39 -4.98 16.95
CA ALA A 110 9.39 -3.54 17.18
C ALA A 110 10.75 -2.94 16.81
#